data_AF-F4CM28-F1
#
_entry.id   AF-F4CM28-F1
#
_cell.length_a   1.000
_cell.length_b   1.000
_cell.length_c   1.000
_cell.angle_alpha   90.00
_cell.angle_beta   90.00
_cell.angle_gamma   90.00
#
_symmetry.space_group_name_H-M   'P 1'
#
loop_
_entity.id
_entity.type
_entity.pdbx_description
1 polymer ?
#
loop_
_entity_poly.entity_id
_entity_poly.type
_entity_poly.pdbx_seq_one_letter_code
_entity_poly.pdbx_strand_id
1 'polypeptide(L)'
;MPVGTVRSRLHAGHRRLADALLATAAQAHPDRARARRYAEGLGAAMTAFQRTGDTRALNDHLAVDVEYQLFDGVRRRDRARFAAALASEFDDGIRAEPLGVTAGAGLTVVDLRLHNPSDQPLHCPPALTQLFLHDGRTVRRITSHYATLQPDAARA
;
A
#
# COMPACT_ATOMS: atom_id res chain seq x y z
N MET A 1 6.26 -33.37 -18.65
CA MET A 1 6.48 -32.93 -17.25
C MET A 1 5.41 -33.57 -16.38
N PRO A 2 5.73 -34.45 -15.41
CA PRO A 2 4.72 -35.15 -14.62
C PRO A 2 4.05 -34.17 -13.64
N VAL A 3 2.72 -34.16 -13.63
CA VAL A 3 1.86 -33.26 -12.82
C VAL A 3 2.05 -33.44 -11.29
N GLY A 4 2.69 -34.53 -10.86
CA GLY A 4 2.94 -34.86 -9.45
C GLY A 4 3.98 -33.99 -8.73
N THR A 5 4.85 -33.28 -9.45
CA THR A 5 5.93 -32.49 -8.81
C THR A 5 5.55 -31.04 -8.50
N VAL A 6 4.50 -30.50 -9.14
CA VAL A 6 4.07 -29.10 -8.94
C VAL A 6 3.33 -28.95 -7.60
N ARG A 7 2.38 -29.85 -7.34
CA ARG A 7 1.59 -29.84 -6.09
C ARG A 7 2.45 -30.09 -4.85
N SER A 8 3.44 -30.98 -4.98
CA SER A 8 4.42 -31.28 -3.94
C SER A 8 5.32 -30.06 -3.62
N ARG A 9 5.80 -29.35 -4.65
CA ARG A 9 6.62 -28.14 -4.47
C ARG A 9 5.84 -26.97 -3.87
N LEU A 10 4.57 -26.79 -4.28
CA LEU A 10 3.70 -25.77 -3.71
C LEU A 10 3.37 -26.06 -2.23
N HIS A 11 3.07 -27.31 -1.88
CA HIS A 11 2.86 -27.71 -0.49
C HIS A 11 4.12 -27.55 0.37
N ALA A 12 5.30 -27.87 -0.17
CA ALA A 12 6.56 -27.62 0.52
C ALA A 12 6.80 -26.11 0.73
N GLY A 13 6.42 -25.27 -0.24
CA GLY A 13 6.44 -23.81 -0.11
C GLY A 13 5.49 -23.29 0.97
N HIS A 14 4.24 -23.74 0.97
CA HIS A 14 3.24 -23.38 1.99
C HIS A 14 3.66 -23.77 3.41
N ARG A 15 4.22 -24.97 3.59
CA ARG A 15 4.76 -25.41 4.88
C ARG A 15 5.91 -24.53 5.35
N ARG A 16 6.88 -24.25 4.48
CA ARG A 16 8.03 -23.39 4.83
C ARG A 16 7.60 -21.97 5.20
N LEU A 17 6.58 -21.44 4.51
CA LEU A 17 5.99 -20.14 4.84
C LEU A 17 5.30 -20.19 6.20
N ALA A 18 4.50 -21.22 6.48
CA ALA A 18 3.83 -21.40 7.77
C ALA A 18 4.83 -21.54 8.94
N ASP A 19 5.88 -22.35 8.76
CA ASP A 19 6.92 -22.55 9.77
C ASP A 19 7.70 -21.25 10.05
N ALA A 20 7.99 -20.46 9.00
CA ALA A 20 8.64 -19.16 9.15
C ALA A 20 7.73 -18.11 9.83
N LEU A 21 6.43 -18.11 9.52
CA LEU A 21 5.45 -17.24 10.17
C LEU A 21 5.29 -17.56 11.67
N LEU A 22 5.30 -18.85 12.03
CA LEU A 22 5.23 -19.29 13.43
C LEU A 22 6.52 -18.98 14.20
N ALA A 23 7.69 -19.18 13.58
CA ALA A 23 8.98 -18.90 14.22
C ALA A 23 9.20 -17.40 14.52
N THR A 24 8.65 -16.51 13.68
CA THR A 24 8.80 -15.06 13.83
C THR A 24 7.80 -14.43 14.81
N ALA A 25 6.76 -15.17 15.21
CA ALA A 25 5.71 -14.67 16.13
C ALA A 25 6.24 -14.30 17.53
N ALA A 26 7.30 -14.97 18.01
CA ALA A 26 7.87 -14.75 19.35
C ALA A 26 8.87 -13.59 19.44
N GLN A 27 9.44 -13.13 18.32
CA GLN A 27 10.41 -12.02 18.26
C GLN A 27 9.73 -10.64 18.15
N ALA A 28 8.40 -10.62 18.10
CA ALA A 28 7.61 -9.51 17.57
C ALA A 28 7.50 -8.26 18.47
N HIS A 29 7.86 -8.29 19.75
CA HIS A 29 7.52 -7.18 20.67
C HIS A 29 8.27 -5.86 20.42
N PRO A 30 9.62 -5.81 20.38
CA PRO A 30 10.34 -4.57 20.06
C PRO A 30 10.19 -4.15 18.58
N ASP A 31 10.12 -5.12 17.66
CA ASP A 31 9.89 -4.86 16.24
C ASP A 31 8.49 -4.30 15.97
N ARG A 32 7.46 -4.72 16.71
CA ARG A 32 6.10 -4.15 16.58
C ARG A 32 6.06 -2.68 16.96
N ALA A 33 6.69 -2.28 18.06
CA ALA A 33 6.68 -0.87 18.49
C ALA A 33 7.41 0.01 17.47
N ARG A 34 8.53 -0.48 16.91
CA ARG A 34 9.27 0.21 15.85
C ARG A 34 8.46 0.29 14.55
N ALA A 35 7.89 -0.83 14.11
CA ALA A 35 7.07 -0.90 12.91
C ALA A 35 5.86 0.04 13.00
N ARG A 36 5.20 0.05 14.17
CA ARG A 36 4.08 0.97 14.44
C ARG A 36 4.49 2.43 14.32
N ARG A 37 5.58 2.85 14.97
CA ARG A 37 6.08 4.25 14.87
C ARG A 37 6.43 4.63 13.43
N TYR A 38 7.04 3.70 12.69
CA TYR A 38 7.35 3.91 11.29
C TYR A 38 6.08 4.11 10.44
N ALA A 39 5.08 3.25 10.61
CA ALA A 39 3.80 3.34 9.92
C ALA A 39 3.02 4.61 10.29
N GLU A 40 3.05 5.03 11.56
CA GLU A 40 2.48 6.30 12.03
C GLU A 40 3.15 7.50 11.33
N GLY A 41 4.48 7.49 11.21
CA GLY A 41 5.22 8.52 10.47
C GLY A 41 4.86 8.56 8.99
N LEU A 42 4.84 7.40 8.32
CA LEU A 42 4.43 7.29 6.92
C LEU A 42 3.00 7.78 6.69
N GLY A 43 2.06 7.41 7.58
CA GLY A 43 0.67 7.85 7.55
C GLY A 43 0.53 9.36 7.77
N ALA A 44 1.30 9.94 8.69
CA ALA A 44 1.34 11.38 8.92
C ALA A 44 1.87 12.14 7.70
N ALA A 45 2.92 11.62 7.05
CA ALA A 45 3.45 12.18 5.81
C ALA A 45 2.43 12.16 4.67
N MET A 46 1.72 11.04 4.48
CA MET A 46 0.66 10.92 3.48
C MET A 46 -0.52 11.88 3.77
N THR A 47 -0.91 11.99 5.04
CA THR A 47 -1.98 12.90 5.47
C THR A 47 -1.60 14.36 5.25
N ALA A 48 -0.34 14.72 5.58
CA ALA A 48 0.18 16.06 5.31
C ALA A 48 0.17 16.36 3.81
N PHE A 49 0.66 15.42 3.00
CA PHE A 49 0.67 15.55 1.54
C PHE A 49 -0.74 15.74 0.95
N GLN A 50 -1.71 14.91 1.34
CA GLN A 50 -3.10 15.07 0.89
C GLN A 50 -3.70 16.43 1.27
N ARG A 51 -3.33 16.97 2.43
CA ARG A 51 -3.85 18.26 2.92
C ARG A 51 -3.21 19.46 2.24
N THR A 52 -1.91 19.40 1.96
CA THR A 52 -1.14 20.57 1.52
C THR A 52 -0.73 20.54 0.05
N GLY A 53 -0.78 19.37 -0.60
CA GLY A 53 -0.22 19.15 -1.93
C GLY A 53 1.31 19.17 -1.96
N ASP A 54 2.01 19.40 -0.83
CA ASP A 54 3.47 19.47 -0.81
C ASP A 54 4.09 18.07 -0.89
N THR A 55 4.49 17.70 -2.10
CA THR A 55 5.13 16.41 -2.42
C THR A 55 6.39 16.14 -1.57
N ARG A 56 7.02 17.18 -1.01
CA ARG A 56 8.20 17.03 -0.14
C ARG A 56 7.92 16.26 1.13
N ALA A 57 6.67 16.20 1.59
CA ALA A 57 6.27 15.41 2.75
C ALA A 57 6.63 13.91 2.60
N LEU A 58 6.76 13.41 1.36
CA LEU A 58 7.11 12.03 1.08
C LEU A 58 8.63 11.77 1.04
N ASN A 59 9.46 12.81 1.08
CA ASN A 59 10.90 12.69 0.79
C ASN A 59 11.66 11.82 1.80
N ASP A 60 11.26 11.88 3.07
CA ASP A 60 11.93 11.14 4.14
C ASP A 60 11.46 9.68 4.23
N HIS A 61 10.36 9.35 3.55
CA HIS A 61 9.72 8.04 3.63
C HIS A 61 9.86 7.20 2.37
N LEU A 62 9.95 7.82 1.19
CA LEU A 62 10.03 7.12 -0.09
C LEU A 62 11.44 7.27 -0.68
N ALA A 63 12.01 6.15 -1.15
CA ALA A 63 13.23 6.17 -1.92
C ALA A 63 13.04 7.02 -3.18
N VAL A 64 14.07 7.75 -3.62
CA VAL A 64 14.02 8.52 -4.87
C VAL A 64 13.62 7.64 -6.05
N ASP A 65 14.08 6.40 -6.05
CA ASP A 65 13.85 5.37 -7.06
C ASP A 65 12.79 4.33 -6.62
N VAL A 66 11.81 4.73 -5.80
CA VAL A 66 10.71 3.86 -5.38
C VAL A 66 10.00 3.27 -6.60
N GLU A 67 9.81 1.95 -6.59
CA GLU A 67 9.00 1.23 -7.57
C GLU A 67 7.53 1.30 -7.14
N TYR A 68 6.61 1.51 -8.07
CA TYR A 68 5.19 1.54 -7.76
C TYR A 68 4.31 0.94 -8.85
N GLN A 69 3.17 0.40 -8.45
CA GLN A 69 2.13 -0.14 -9.32
C GLN A 69 0.76 0.37 -8.85
N LEU A 70 0.05 1.07 -9.74
CA LEU A 70 -1.29 1.61 -9.50
C LEU A 70 -2.35 0.79 -10.25
N PHE A 71 -3.53 1.37 -10.48
CA PHE A 71 -4.70 0.69 -11.03
C PHE A 71 -4.46 0.01 -12.38
N ASP A 72 -3.67 0.64 -13.25
CA ASP A 72 -3.35 0.11 -14.57
C ASP A 72 -2.39 -1.10 -14.57
N GLY A 73 -1.90 -1.50 -13.40
CA GLY A 73 -0.99 -2.61 -13.25
C GLY A 73 0.41 -2.38 -13.83
N VAL A 74 0.73 -1.17 -14.32
CA VAL A 74 2.03 -0.87 -14.91
C VAL A 74 3.02 -0.50 -13.82
N ARG A 75 4.12 -1.25 -13.75
CA ARG A 75 5.23 -0.93 -12.85
C ARG A 75 6.00 0.28 -13.35
N ARG A 76 6.18 1.24 -12.46
CA ARG A 76 6.93 2.46 -12.67
C ARG A 76 7.95 2.63 -11.57
N ARG A 77 8.90 3.52 -11.81
CA ARG A 77 9.93 3.91 -10.84
C ARG A 77 10.07 5.42 -10.91
N ASP A 78 10.19 6.07 -9.76
CA ASP A 78 10.44 7.50 -9.50
C ASP A 78 9.45 8.06 -8.48
N ARG A 79 9.98 8.61 -7.37
CA ARG A 79 9.19 9.20 -6.29
C ARG A 79 8.41 10.44 -6.72
N ALA A 80 9.04 11.33 -7.49
CA ALA A 80 8.39 12.55 -7.95
C ALA A 80 7.24 12.22 -8.90
N ARG A 81 7.41 11.21 -9.76
CA ARG A 81 6.32 10.71 -10.62
C ARG A 81 5.17 10.10 -9.82
N PHE A 82 5.48 9.30 -8.79
CA PHE A 82 4.45 8.76 -7.89
C PHE A 82 3.70 9.88 -7.15
N ALA A 83 4.43 10.85 -6.59
CA ALA A 83 3.84 11.98 -5.87
C ALA A 83 2.99 12.86 -6.80
N ALA A 84 3.45 13.12 -8.03
CA ALA A 84 2.68 13.88 -9.01
C ALA A 84 1.38 13.17 -9.41
N ALA A 85 1.39 11.84 -9.55
CA ALA A 85 0.17 11.08 -9.82
C ALA A 85 -0.86 11.25 -8.70
N LEU A 86 -0.44 11.09 -7.43
CA LEU A 86 -1.33 11.29 -6.29
C LEU A 86 -1.79 12.75 -6.14
N ALA A 87 -0.91 13.72 -6.42
CA ALA A 87 -1.27 15.13 -6.38
C ALA A 87 -2.40 15.44 -7.37
N SER A 88 -2.32 14.89 -8.59
CA SER A 88 -3.38 15.02 -9.60
C SER A 88 -4.73 14.50 -9.08
N GLU A 89 -4.75 13.30 -8.47
CA GLU A 89 -5.98 12.75 -7.89
C GLU A 89 -6.53 13.65 -6.76
N PHE A 90 -5.66 14.20 -5.91
CA PHE A 90 -6.07 15.09 -4.83
C PHE A 90 -6.58 16.45 -5.33
N ASP A 91 -5.99 16.96 -6.41
CA ASP A 91 -6.43 18.17 -7.11
C ASP A 91 -7.79 17.96 -7.77
N ASP A 92 -8.05 16.75 -8.28
CA ASP A 92 -9.36 16.29 -8.78
C ASP A 92 -10.39 16.07 -7.65
N GLY A 93 -10.03 16.37 -6.39
CA GLY A 93 -10.94 16.34 -5.25
C GLY A 93 -11.02 14.99 -4.54
N ILE A 94 -10.23 13.99 -4.96
CA ILE A 94 -10.19 12.68 -4.31
C ILE A 94 -9.62 12.81 -2.89
N ARG A 95 -10.22 12.09 -1.93
CA ARG A 95 -9.69 11.98 -0.56
C ARG A 95 -9.55 10.52 -0.17
N ALA A 96 -8.37 10.17 0.31
CA ALA A 96 -8.08 8.86 0.87
C ALA A 96 -8.26 8.88 2.39
N GLU A 97 -9.05 7.94 2.91
CA GLU A 97 -9.32 7.71 4.32
C GLU A 97 -8.75 6.35 4.74
N PRO A 98 -7.75 6.30 5.64
CA PRO A 98 -7.25 5.04 6.17
C PRO A 98 -8.31 4.32 7.02
N LEU A 99 -8.64 3.08 6.65
CA LEU A 99 -9.55 2.20 7.39
C LEU A 99 -8.79 1.29 8.36
N GLY A 100 -7.55 0.91 8.02
CA GLY A 100 -6.74 0.01 8.80
C GLY A 100 -5.27 0.08 8.40
N VAL A 101 -4.39 -0.09 9.39
CA VAL A 101 -2.93 -0.11 9.18
C VAL A 101 -2.36 -1.34 9.88
N THR A 102 -1.72 -2.22 9.11
CA THR A 102 -0.96 -3.35 9.64
C THR A 102 0.52 -3.12 9.38
N ALA A 103 1.29 -2.92 10.46
CA ALA A 103 2.71 -2.62 10.39
C ALA A 103 3.57 -3.83 10.76
N GLY A 104 4.56 -4.14 9.93
CA GLY A 104 5.61 -5.11 10.18
C GLY A 104 7.01 -4.51 9.95
N ALA A 105 8.06 -5.29 10.20
CA ALA A 105 9.44 -4.80 10.12
C ALA A 105 9.85 -4.35 8.70
N GLY A 106 9.30 -4.99 7.66
CA GLY A 106 9.61 -4.69 6.26
C GLY A 106 8.41 -4.43 5.36
N LEU A 107 7.20 -4.46 5.89
CA LEU A 107 5.97 -4.26 5.14
C LEU A 107 4.97 -3.50 6.01
N THR A 108 4.37 -2.47 5.43
CA THR A 108 3.18 -1.81 5.97
C THR A 108 2.05 -1.99 4.98
N VAL A 109 0.90 -2.48 5.46
CA VAL A 109 -0.33 -2.62 4.68
C VAL A 109 -1.32 -1.57 5.16
N VAL A 110 -1.90 -0.82 4.23
CA VAL A 110 -2.89 0.22 4.53
C VAL A 110 -4.14 -0.04 3.69
N ASP A 111 -5.27 -0.24 4.36
CA ASP A 111 -6.58 -0.27 3.71
C ASP A 111 -7.14 1.14 3.67
N LEU A 112 -7.60 1.57 2.50
CA LEU A 112 -8.04 2.94 2.23
C LEU A 112 -9.43 2.92 1.61
N ARG A 113 -10.30 3.80 2.09
CA ARG A 113 -11.49 4.22 1.35
C ARG A 113 -11.14 5.45 0.52
N LEU A 114 -11.58 5.47 -0.73
CA LEU A 114 -11.45 6.63 -1.59
C LEU A 114 -12.80 7.33 -1.71
N HIS A 115 -12.82 8.62 -1.38
CA HIS A 115 -13.98 9.48 -1.52
C HIS A 115 -13.85 10.26 -2.82
N ASN A 116 -14.71 9.93 -3.78
CA ASN A 116 -14.82 10.64 -5.05
C ASN A 116 -15.60 11.96 -4.86
N PRO A 117 -15.29 13.01 -5.62
CA PRO A 117 -16.09 14.23 -5.60
C PRO A 117 -17.48 13.97 -6.21
N SER A 118 -18.49 14.74 -5.79
CA SER A 118 -19.88 14.48 -6.16
C SER A 118 -20.17 14.66 -7.66
N ASP A 119 -19.38 15.45 -8.36
CA ASP A 119 -19.44 15.66 -9.81
C ASP A 119 -18.75 14.55 -10.62
N GLN A 120 -17.90 13.74 -9.99
CA GLN A 120 -17.21 12.60 -10.62
C GLN A 120 -17.24 11.34 -9.73
N PRO A 121 -18.42 10.76 -9.43
CA PRO A 121 -18.56 9.68 -8.46
C PRO A 121 -17.86 8.36 -8.84
N LEU A 122 -17.46 8.21 -10.11
CA LEU A 122 -16.80 7.01 -10.66
C LEU A 122 -15.31 7.24 -10.99
N HIS A 123 -14.71 8.34 -10.53
CA HIS A 123 -13.32 8.70 -10.86
C HIS A 123 -12.31 7.65 -10.37
N CYS A 124 -12.32 7.34 -9.07
CA CYS A 124 -11.52 6.29 -8.47
C CYS A 124 -12.39 5.09 -8.02
N PRO A 125 -11.83 3.86 -7.97
CA PRO A 125 -12.47 2.75 -7.27
C PRO A 125 -12.75 3.09 -5.79
N PRO A 126 -13.79 2.53 -5.16
CA PRO A 126 -14.25 2.99 -3.84
C PRO A 126 -13.28 2.70 -2.69
N ALA A 127 -12.37 1.76 -2.88
CA ALA A 127 -11.38 1.38 -1.89
C ALA A 127 -10.15 0.75 -2.54
N LEU A 128 -9.02 0.76 -1.82
CA LEU A 128 -7.83 0.02 -2.19
C LEU A 128 -7.06 -0.43 -0.96
N THR A 129 -6.24 -1.47 -1.13
CA THR A 129 -5.21 -1.89 -0.18
C THR A 129 -3.84 -1.57 -0.76
N GLN A 130 -3.06 -0.76 -0.05
CA GLN A 130 -1.71 -0.35 -0.42
C GLN A 130 -0.66 -1.10 0.41
N LEU A 131 0.30 -1.71 -0.28
CA LEU A 131 1.42 -2.41 0.32
C LEU A 131 2.67 -1.56 0.16
N PHE A 132 3.28 -1.16 1.26
CA PHE A 132 4.53 -0.43 1.32
C PHE A 132 5.66 -1.36 1.78
N LEU A 133 6.49 -1.83 0.85
CA LEU A 133 7.68 -2.63 1.15
C LEU A 133 8.84 -1.70 1.49
N HIS A 134 9.44 -1.88 2.66
CA HIS A 134 10.47 -1.00 3.22
C HIS A 134 11.56 -1.77 3.96
N ASP A 135 12.68 -1.11 4.24
CA ASP A 135 13.76 -1.63 5.10
C ASP A 135 13.64 -1.17 6.58
N GLY A 136 12.46 -0.66 6.94
CA GLY A 136 12.17 -0.13 8.27
C GLY A 136 12.56 1.35 8.44
N ARG A 137 12.95 2.00 7.34
CA ARG A 137 13.15 3.45 7.25
C ARG A 137 12.64 4.04 5.94
N THR A 138 12.80 3.33 4.82
CA THR A 138 12.45 3.88 3.50
C THR A 138 11.68 2.87 2.67
N VAL A 139 10.57 3.31 2.09
CA VAL A 139 9.77 2.55 1.13
C VAL A 139 10.51 2.44 -0.19
N ARG A 140 10.66 1.21 -0.68
CA ARG A 140 11.27 0.89 -1.98
C ARG A 140 10.28 0.36 -3.00
N ARG A 141 9.16 -0.21 -2.57
CA ARG A 141 8.09 -0.67 -3.47
C ARG A 141 6.72 -0.36 -2.90
N ILE A 142 5.82 0.10 -3.77
CA ILE A 142 4.41 0.33 -3.48
C ILE A 142 3.57 -0.51 -4.44
N THR A 143 2.67 -1.33 -3.92
CA THR A 143 1.70 -2.07 -4.74
C THR A 143 0.29 -1.73 -4.27
N SER A 144 -0.55 -1.26 -5.18
CA SER A 144 -1.96 -0.96 -4.90
C SER A 144 -2.86 -2.08 -5.46
N HIS A 145 -3.74 -2.60 -4.62
CA HIS A 145 -4.81 -3.52 -5.00
C HIS A 145 -6.15 -2.82 -4.82
N TYR A 146 -6.90 -2.63 -5.91
CA TYR A 146 -8.13 -1.87 -5.88
C TYR A 146 -9.33 -2.79 -5.68
N ALA A 147 -10.27 -2.37 -4.86
CA ALA A 147 -11.56 -3.03 -4.78
C ALA A 147 -12.30 -2.87 -6.11
N THR A 148 -12.95 -3.92 -6.58
CA THR A 148 -13.79 -3.86 -7.77
C THR A 148 -14.95 -2.90 -7.49
N LEU A 149 -15.22 -1.95 -8.40
CA LEU A 149 -16.47 -1.19 -8.41
C LEU A 149 -17.62 -2.19 -8.51
N GLN A 150 -18.42 -2.34 -7.45
CA GLN A 150 -19.69 -3.05 -7.57
C GLN A 150 -20.68 -2.14 -8.33
N PRO A 151 -21.32 -2.60 -9.41
CA PRO A 151 -22.20 -1.77 -10.25
C PRO A 151 -23.39 -1.15 -9.51
N ASP A 152 -23.80 -1.73 -8.38
CA ASP A 152 -25.04 -1.36 -7.68
C ASP A 152 -24.93 -0.07 -6.84
N ALA A 153 -23.73 0.47 -6.62
CA ALA A 153 -23.55 1.73 -5.89
C ALA A 153 -23.93 2.99 -6.70
N ALA A 154 -24.23 2.84 -8.00
CA ALA A 154 -24.67 3.92 -8.88
C ALA A 154 -26.20 4.14 -8.90
N ARG A 155 -26.95 3.43 -8.05
CA ARG A 155 -28.42 3.55 -7.90
C ARG A 155 -28.81 3.72 -6.44
N ALA A 156 -28.55 4.90 -5.88
CA ALA A 156 -29.21 5.40 -4.68
C ALA A 156 -29.40 6.91 -4.79
#